data_AF-U2PHP8-F1
#
_entry.id   AF-U2PHP8-F1
#
_cell.length_a   1.000
_cell.length_b   1.000
_cell.length_c   1.000
_cell.angle_alpha   90.00
_cell.angle_beta   90.00
_cell.angle_gamma   90.00
#
_symmetry.space_group_name_H-M   'P 1'
#
loop_
_entity.id
_entity.type
_entity.pdbx_description
1 polymer ?
#
loop_
_entity_poly.entity_id
_entity_poly.type
_entity_poly.pdbx_seq_one_letter_code
_entity_poly.pdbx_strand_id
1 'polypeptide(L)'
;MNQKTLKKQKQKNLLVEQIFEEILLEKEQEILTRKDFEKLLSCGNRHGKYLNKCNDKFCKICAVRNRHERYNKIEQSIFGSEKFAGKKGYSEHFVTFTVDYLQYAENENYKEIFSSFLKKFFKEIRKKDKEISYILKREIAYNEKNNCNNIHSHALVYTKNIDIFSETWQKVTEKQGSISFKFDEVRRKKGTELTEEMKKIMNYLAKDPISCNGITAEKIEDKELLKKIILSTKKTVKNWRTLEFTGVYSPKKSEKKRKEERGRTFVIQDFSREKFEKEKIYVNAKMAVNGNDLLLKFEHNNCRVGQLEKKFGGSATTIKNEKWEKLLEQLGIKEMKDTYIGKQKKRNEQLESWDKKTDVIIPVVLPYSVETNEDKEEIKRLKKIIAEKDKVLIEKDEIIKMLMVSSKNKDEEIKEMKTREKKIALFLLANYNNFNKLE
;
A
#
# COMPACT_ATOMS: atom_id res chain seq x y z
N MET A 1 -3.47 -5.23 -10.95
CA MET A 1 -4.13 -4.01 -11.50
C MET A 1 -4.43 -4.26 -12.97
N ASN A 2 -5.66 -4.02 -13.43
CA ASN A 2 -6.03 -4.23 -14.84
C ASN A 2 -5.43 -3.13 -15.75
N GLN A 3 -5.39 -3.38 -17.07
CA GLN A 3 -4.76 -2.47 -18.03
C GLN A 3 -5.45 -1.10 -18.10
N LYS A 4 -6.79 -1.05 -18.03
CA LYS A 4 -7.57 0.21 -18.03
C LYS A 4 -7.22 1.11 -16.84
N THR A 5 -7.15 0.54 -15.63
CA THR A 5 -6.74 1.28 -14.43
C THR A 5 -5.30 1.73 -14.53
N LEU A 6 -4.40 0.88 -15.02
CA LEU A 6 -3.00 1.26 -15.21
C LEU A 6 -2.85 2.44 -16.16
N LYS A 7 -3.55 2.44 -17.30
CA LYS A 7 -3.54 3.55 -18.28
C LYS A 7 -4.00 4.87 -17.64
N LYS A 8 -5.09 4.83 -16.87
CA LYS A 8 -5.60 6.01 -16.13
C LYS A 8 -4.60 6.53 -15.11
N GLN A 9 -3.95 5.64 -14.35
CA GLN A 9 -2.96 6.07 -13.35
C GLN A 9 -1.67 6.60 -13.98
N LYS A 10 -1.25 6.09 -15.15
CA LYS A 10 -0.14 6.66 -15.93
C LYS A 10 -0.42 8.11 -16.32
N GLN A 11 -1.62 8.40 -16.84
CA GLN A 11 -2.03 9.78 -17.17
C GLN A 11 -1.98 10.70 -15.94
N LYS A 12 -2.48 10.24 -14.79
CA LYS A 12 -2.41 11.01 -13.53
C LYS A 12 -0.98 11.19 -13.01
N ASN A 13 -0.06 10.31 -13.38
CA ASN A 13 1.33 10.39 -12.95
C ASN A 13 2.12 11.47 -13.70
N LEU A 14 1.70 11.83 -14.92
CA LEU A 14 2.30 12.94 -15.68
C LEU A 14 2.31 14.25 -14.88
N LEU A 15 1.23 14.52 -14.13
CA LEU A 15 1.16 15.68 -13.24
C LEU A 15 2.27 15.66 -12.17
N VAL A 16 2.52 14.49 -11.58
CA VAL A 16 3.55 14.31 -10.55
C VAL A 16 4.95 14.44 -11.16
N GLU A 17 5.13 13.95 -12.38
CA GLU A 17 6.38 14.05 -13.14
C GLU A 17 6.73 15.51 -13.43
N GLN A 18 5.76 16.31 -13.92
CA GLN A 18 5.93 17.75 -14.13
C GLN A 18 6.31 18.49 -12.85
N ILE A 19 5.62 18.20 -11.73
CA ILE A 19 5.94 18.83 -10.44
C ILE A 19 7.36 18.47 -9.99
N PHE A 20 7.78 17.21 -10.14
CA PHE A 20 9.12 16.78 -9.76
C PHE A 20 10.20 17.45 -10.62
N GLU A 21 9.94 17.62 -11.91
CA GLU A 21 10.84 18.33 -12.81
C GLU A 21 11.01 19.79 -12.41
N GLU A 22 9.92 20.50 -12.10
CA GLU A 22 9.96 21.89 -11.61
C GLU A 22 10.77 22.04 -10.33
N ILE A 23 10.52 21.17 -9.34
CA ILE A 23 11.25 21.18 -8.05
C ILE A 23 12.77 20.97 -8.28
N LEU A 24 13.14 20.11 -9.23
CA LEU A 24 14.54 19.89 -9.58
C LEU A 24 15.18 21.11 -10.28
N LEU A 25 14.43 21.81 -11.13
CA LEU A 25 14.87 23.04 -11.80
C LEU A 25 15.05 24.19 -10.81
N GLU A 26 14.18 24.26 -9.80
CA GLU A 26 14.24 25.22 -8.68
C GLU A 26 15.41 24.92 -7.70
N LYS A 27 16.19 23.86 -7.94
CA LYS A 27 17.36 23.43 -7.16
C LYS A 27 17.05 23.11 -5.69
N GLU A 28 15.84 22.69 -5.37
CA GLU A 28 15.47 22.19 -4.04
C GLU A 28 15.94 20.75 -3.81
N GLN A 29 17.24 20.50 -3.99
CA GLN A 29 17.86 19.17 -3.99
C GLN A 29 17.74 18.45 -2.64
N GLU A 30 17.51 19.19 -1.55
CA GLU A 30 17.25 18.61 -0.23
C GLU A 30 15.89 17.90 -0.13
N ILE A 31 14.91 18.28 -0.96
CA ILE A 31 13.54 17.74 -0.94
C ILE A 31 13.42 16.58 -1.93
N LEU A 32 14.00 16.74 -3.11
CA LEU A 32 13.86 15.79 -4.21
C LEU A 32 15.20 15.60 -4.93
N THR A 33 15.65 14.35 -5.06
CA THR A 33 16.88 14.03 -5.80
C THR A 33 16.56 13.62 -7.24
N ARG A 34 17.53 13.78 -8.16
CA ARG A 34 17.39 13.30 -9.55
C ARG A 34 17.05 11.80 -9.62
N LYS A 35 17.63 11.02 -8.71
CA LYS A 35 17.37 9.58 -8.56
C LYS A 35 15.91 9.27 -8.17
N ASP A 36 15.27 10.14 -7.39
CA ASP A 36 13.85 9.98 -7.04
C ASP A 36 12.95 10.24 -8.24
N PHE A 37 13.30 11.20 -9.10
CA PHE A 37 12.61 11.46 -10.36
C PHE A 37 12.78 10.31 -11.37
N GLU A 38 14.00 9.81 -11.58
CA GLU A 38 14.24 8.64 -12.44
C GLU A 38 13.46 7.40 -12.00
N LYS A 39 13.38 7.18 -10.68
CA LYS A 39 12.55 6.11 -10.10
C LYS A 39 11.07 6.32 -10.42
N LEU A 40 10.55 7.55 -10.33
CA LEU A 40 9.17 7.87 -10.69
C LEU A 40 8.90 7.53 -12.17
N LEU A 41 9.74 8.01 -13.09
CA LEU A 41 9.64 7.76 -14.53
C LEU A 41 9.65 6.26 -14.86
N SER A 42 10.48 5.49 -14.14
CA SER A 42 10.54 4.03 -14.32
C SER A 42 9.22 3.31 -14.00
N CYS A 43 8.34 3.92 -13.20
CA CYS A 43 7.03 3.38 -12.85
C CYS A 43 6.01 3.60 -13.98
N GLY A 44 6.11 4.70 -14.73
CA GLY A 44 5.28 5.03 -15.89
C GLY A 44 5.61 4.22 -17.14
N ASN A 45 6.89 3.87 -17.34
CA ASN A 45 7.39 3.31 -18.60
C ASN A 45 7.34 1.78 -18.74
N ARG A 46 7.03 1.01 -17.68
CA ARG A 46 7.09 -0.46 -17.76
C ARG A 46 5.73 -1.11 -18.08
N HIS A 47 5.70 -1.94 -19.12
CA HIS A 47 4.62 -2.92 -19.38
C HIS A 47 4.99 -4.26 -18.73
N GLY A 48 4.08 -4.87 -17.97
CA GLY A 48 4.15 -6.28 -17.56
C GLY A 48 5.28 -6.65 -16.57
N LYS A 49 4.94 -7.47 -15.56
CA LYS A 49 5.80 -8.15 -14.56
C LYS A 49 6.86 -7.36 -13.74
N TYR A 50 7.31 -6.18 -14.14
CA TYR A 50 8.44 -5.44 -13.53
C TYR A 50 8.10 -4.02 -13.04
N LEU A 51 6.85 -3.77 -12.64
CA LEU A 51 6.29 -2.49 -12.15
C LEU A 51 6.93 -1.92 -10.85
N ASN A 52 8.02 -2.51 -10.36
CA ASN A 52 8.41 -2.44 -8.96
C ASN A 52 9.81 -1.87 -8.75
N LYS A 53 9.98 -0.54 -8.66
CA LYS A 53 11.14 0.09 -7.97
C LYS A 53 10.89 1.50 -7.39
N CYS A 54 9.82 2.22 -7.78
CA CYS A 54 9.60 3.60 -7.34
C CYS A 54 9.32 3.73 -5.83
N ASN A 55 8.25 3.06 -5.35
CA ASN A 55 7.78 3.14 -3.94
C ASN A 55 7.53 4.56 -3.41
N ASP A 56 7.52 5.58 -4.27
CA ASP A 56 7.25 6.96 -3.88
C ASP A 56 5.79 7.13 -3.42
N LYS A 57 5.58 8.00 -2.42
CA LYS A 57 4.27 8.25 -1.81
C LYS A 57 3.34 9.06 -2.71
N PHE A 58 3.89 9.83 -3.65
CA PHE A 58 3.11 10.66 -4.57
C PHE A 58 2.87 9.99 -5.92
N CYS A 59 3.60 8.92 -6.23
CA CYS A 59 3.38 8.12 -7.44
C CYS A 59 1.99 7.49 -7.43
N LYS A 60 1.14 7.86 -8.40
CA LYS A 60 -0.28 7.48 -8.44
C LYS A 60 -0.47 5.97 -8.67
N ILE A 61 0.47 5.36 -9.41
CA ILE A 61 0.53 3.91 -9.60
C ILE A 61 0.91 3.20 -8.29
N CYS A 62 1.92 3.70 -7.58
CA CYS A 62 2.35 3.13 -6.31
C CYS A 62 1.27 3.31 -5.23
N ALA A 63 0.53 4.42 -5.23
CA ALA A 63 -0.56 4.66 -4.28
C ALA A 63 -1.62 3.55 -4.33
N VAL A 64 -2.11 3.18 -5.52
CA VAL A 64 -3.10 2.11 -5.69
C VAL A 64 -2.57 0.76 -5.20
N ARG A 65 -1.34 0.40 -5.57
CA ARG A 65 -0.70 -0.85 -5.13
C ARG A 65 -0.51 -0.87 -3.61
N ASN A 66 0.08 0.19 -3.06
CA ASN A 66 0.38 0.30 -1.64
C ASN A 66 -0.91 0.27 -0.80
N ARG A 67 -2.00 0.87 -1.30
CA ARG A 67 -3.32 0.80 -0.66
C ARG A 67 -3.83 -0.64 -0.60
N HIS A 68 -3.76 -1.39 -1.70
CA HIS A 68 -4.15 -2.80 -1.73
C HIS A 68 -3.27 -3.65 -0.80
N GLU A 69 -1.96 -3.44 -0.80
CA GLU A 69 -1.03 -4.13 0.12
C GLU A 69 -1.34 -3.81 1.60
N ARG A 70 -1.63 -2.55 1.93
CA ARG A 70 -2.04 -2.16 3.29
C ARG A 70 -3.35 -2.82 3.68
N TYR A 71 -4.36 -2.78 2.82
CA TYR A 71 -5.66 -3.41 3.07
C TYR A 71 -5.51 -4.91 3.35
N ASN A 72 -4.80 -5.64 2.49
CA ASN A 72 -4.59 -7.08 2.67
C ASN A 72 -3.86 -7.39 3.98
N LYS A 73 -2.89 -6.56 4.39
CA LYS A 73 -2.19 -6.72 5.68
C LYS A 73 -3.13 -6.50 6.87
N ILE A 74 -3.98 -5.49 6.81
CA ILE A 74 -4.98 -5.19 7.84
C ILE A 74 -6.00 -6.33 7.92
N GLU A 75 -6.52 -6.76 6.78
CA GLU A 75 -7.47 -7.86 6.67
C GLU A 75 -6.92 -9.16 7.28
N GLN A 76 -5.70 -9.55 6.90
CA GLN A 76 -5.05 -10.73 7.44
C GLN A 76 -4.84 -10.66 8.96
N SER A 77 -4.54 -9.47 9.47
CA SER A 77 -4.36 -9.20 10.90
C SER A 77 -5.68 -9.32 11.66
N ILE A 78 -6.76 -8.74 11.13
CA ILE A 78 -8.11 -8.81 11.71
C ILE A 78 -8.60 -10.26 11.73
N PHE A 79 -8.56 -10.98 10.61
CA PHE A 79 -8.95 -12.39 10.58
C PHE A 79 -8.06 -13.26 11.49
N GLY A 80 -6.75 -13.00 11.53
CA GLY A 80 -5.83 -13.71 12.43
C GLY A 80 -6.12 -13.47 13.92
N SER A 81 -6.74 -12.35 14.25
CA SER A 81 -7.11 -11.98 15.61
C SER A 81 -8.48 -12.52 16.07
N GLU A 82 -9.30 -13.11 15.18
CA GLU A 82 -10.63 -13.62 15.53
C GLU A 82 -10.61 -14.65 16.65
N LYS A 83 -9.56 -15.48 16.72
CA LYS A 83 -9.38 -16.45 17.81
C LYS A 83 -9.24 -15.81 19.20
N PHE A 84 -9.08 -14.49 19.25
CA PHE A 84 -8.97 -13.72 20.47
C PHE A 84 -10.13 -12.74 20.66
N ALA A 85 -10.97 -12.53 19.62
CA ALA A 85 -12.17 -11.72 19.68
C ALA A 85 -13.25 -12.50 20.43
N GLY A 86 -13.66 -12.01 21.60
CA GLY A 86 -14.58 -12.72 22.50
C GLY A 86 -14.01 -13.04 23.87
N LYS A 87 -12.80 -12.56 24.19
CA LYS A 87 -12.33 -12.56 25.58
C LYS A 87 -13.26 -11.66 26.40
N LYS A 88 -13.83 -12.19 27.48
CA LYS A 88 -14.82 -11.49 28.32
C LYS A 88 -14.31 -10.10 28.74
N GLY A 89 -15.10 -9.07 28.42
CA GLY A 89 -14.85 -7.67 28.77
C GLY A 89 -13.95 -6.89 27.82
N TYR A 90 -13.47 -7.46 26.70
CA TYR A 90 -12.76 -6.68 25.67
C TYR A 90 -13.66 -6.36 24.48
N SER A 91 -13.51 -5.15 23.95
CA SER A 91 -14.24 -4.64 22.79
C SER A 91 -13.32 -3.91 21.81
N GLU A 92 -13.78 -3.79 20.56
CA GLU A 92 -13.06 -3.08 19.50
C GLU A 92 -13.61 -1.68 19.33
N HIS A 93 -12.72 -0.69 19.30
CA HIS A 93 -13.05 0.73 19.18
C HIS A 93 -12.24 1.37 18.05
N PHE A 94 -12.85 2.30 17.31
CA PHE A 94 -12.13 3.08 16.31
C PHE A 94 -11.95 4.54 16.75
N VAL A 95 -10.69 4.87 17.06
CA VAL A 95 -10.32 6.13 17.70
C VAL A 95 -9.40 6.96 16.81
N THR A 96 -9.49 8.28 16.94
CA THR A 96 -8.58 9.23 16.30
C THR A 96 -7.89 10.08 17.36
N PHE A 97 -6.56 10.07 17.35
CA PHE A 97 -5.71 10.89 18.19
C PHE A 97 -5.33 12.17 17.45
N THR A 98 -5.59 13.32 18.07
CA THR A 98 -5.23 14.64 17.54
C THR A 98 -4.56 15.48 18.62
N VAL A 99 -3.81 16.49 18.19
CA VAL A 99 -3.23 17.55 19.02
C VAL A 99 -3.51 18.87 18.34
N ASP A 100 -3.66 19.95 19.10
CA ASP A 100 -3.71 21.31 18.56
C ASP A 100 -2.43 21.61 17.75
N TYR A 101 -2.51 21.38 16.45
CA TYR A 101 -1.36 21.44 15.54
C TYR A 101 -0.89 22.86 15.29
N LEU A 102 -1.71 23.90 15.56
CA LEU A 102 -1.32 25.29 15.36
C LEU A 102 -0.16 25.68 16.27
N GLN A 103 -0.14 25.15 17.49
CA GLN A 103 0.98 25.34 18.43
C GLN A 103 2.29 24.72 17.94
N TYR A 104 2.22 23.78 17.00
CA TYR A 104 3.36 23.04 16.48
C TYR A 104 3.63 23.31 15.00
N ALA A 105 2.92 24.26 14.39
CA ALA A 105 2.96 24.50 12.94
C ALA A 105 4.37 24.87 12.45
N GLU A 106 5.13 25.60 13.28
CA GLU A 106 6.51 26.04 12.99
C GLU A 106 7.57 25.07 13.53
N ASN A 107 7.17 24.01 14.24
CA ASN A 107 8.11 23.10 14.88
C ASN A 107 8.54 21.99 13.92
N GLU A 108 9.78 22.05 13.43
CA GLU A 108 10.35 21.04 12.53
C GLU A 108 10.33 19.61 13.13
N ASN A 109 10.34 19.49 14.46
CA ASN A 109 10.31 18.23 15.20
C ASN A 109 8.88 17.80 15.60
N TYR A 110 7.83 18.41 15.05
CA TYR A 110 6.45 18.10 15.41
C TYR A 110 6.12 16.60 15.26
N LYS A 111 6.68 15.93 14.26
CA LYS A 111 6.52 14.49 14.05
C LYS A 111 7.09 13.66 15.21
N GLU A 112 8.25 14.04 15.72
CA GLU A 112 8.93 13.39 16.83
C GLU A 112 8.17 13.63 18.13
N ILE A 113 7.69 14.86 18.35
CA ILE A 113 6.85 15.25 19.48
C ILE A 113 5.55 14.42 19.49
N PHE A 114 4.79 14.42 18.39
CA PHE A 114 3.55 13.65 18.30
C PHE A 114 3.80 12.14 18.48
N SER A 115 4.90 11.62 17.91
CA SER A 115 5.30 10.22 18.12
C SER A 115 5.66 9.92 19.57
N SER A 116 6.22 10.88 20.32
CA SER A 116 6.51 10.78 21.75
C SER A 116 5.21 10.70 22.56
N PHE A 117 4.22 11.54 22.26
CA PHE A 117 2.90 11.48 22.91
C PHE A 117 2.23 10.12 22.74
N LEU A 118 2.19 9.57 21.51
CA LEU A 118 1.66 8.22 21.28
C LEU A 118 2.40 7.14 22.08
N LYS A 119 3.74 7.21 22.15
CA LYS A 119 4.53 6.26 22.94
C LYS A 119 4.22 6.35 24.43
N LYS A 120 4.15 7.57 24.98
CA LYS A 120 3.79 7.82 26.38
C LYS A 120 2.36 7.31 26.66
N PHE A 121 1.41 7.64 25.81
CA PHE A 121 0.02 7.19 25.89
C PHE A 121 -0.07 5.68 25.99
N PHE A 122 0.45 4.94 25.00
CA PHE A 122 0.35 3.47 25.02
C PHE A 122 1.15 2.84 26.15
N LYS A 123 2.20 3.50 26.67
CA LYS A 123 2.92 3.04 27.87
C LYS A 123 2.03 3.14 29.11
N GLU A 124 1.32 4.25 29.30
CA GLU A 124 0.40 4.42 30.42
C GLU A 124 -0.81 3.48 30.34
N ILE A 125 -1.40 3.33 29.14
CA ILE A 125 -2.52 2.39 28.97
C ILE A 125 -2.07 0.96 29.27
N ARG A 126 -0.87 0.53 28.85
CA ARG A 126 -0.34 -0.81 29.14
C ARG A 126 -0.14 -1.12 30.63
N LYS A 127 -0.01 -0.11 31.49
CA LYS A 127 0.04 -0.31 32.94
C LYS A 127 -1.32 -0.76 33.49
N LYS A 128 -2.42 -0.28 32.88
CA LYS A 128 -3.81 -0.57 33.26
C LYS A 128 -4.39 -1.76 32.47
N ASP A 129 -4.07 -1.89 31.19
CA ASP A 129 -4.47 -2.98 30.29
C ASP A 129 -3.25 -3.58 29.58
N LYS A 130 -2.72 -4.68 30.12
CA LYS A 130 -1.52 -5.36 29.59
C LYS A 130 -1.75 -6.02 28.23
N GLU A 131 -2.99 -6.29 27.83
CA GLU A 131 -3.31 -7.02 26.59
C GLU A 131 -3.83 -6.13 25.47
N ILE A 132 -3.84 -4.81 25.70
CA ILE A 132 -4.21 -3.83 24.68
C ILE A 132 -3.51 -4.13 23.36
N SER A 133 -4.33 -4.21 22.31
CA SER A 133 -3.90 -4.51 20.97
C SER A 133 -4.43 -3.46 20.03
N TYR A 134 -3.67 -3.09 19.00
CA TYR A 134 -4.15 -2.10 18.04
C TYR A 134 -3.54 -2.25 16.65
N ILE A 135 -4.25 -1.71 15.66
CA ILE A 135 -3.76 -1.34 14.35
C ILE A 135 -3.78 0.18 14.29
N LEU A 136 -2.61 0.82 14.21
CA LEU A 136 -2.45 2.27 14.25
C LEU A 136 -1.96 2.76 12.89
N LYS A 137 -2.70 3.68 12.26
CA LYS A 137 -2.30 4.43 11.07
C LYS A 137 -1.94 5.86 11.48
N ARG A 138 -0.79 6.35 11.02
CA ARG A 138 -0.39 7.76 11.15
C ARG A 138 -0.64 8.50 9.84
N GLU A 139 -1.18 9.71 9.95
CA GLU A 139 -1.54 10.56 8.81
C GLU A 139 -0.95 11.95 8.96
N ILE A 140 -0.53 12.53 7.83
CA ILE A 140 -0.25 13.96 7.68
C ILE A 140 -1.38 14.55 6.85
N ALA A 141 -2.13 15.47 7.45
CA ALA A 141 -3.08 16.32 6.77
C ALA A 141 -2.47 17.71 6.57
N TYR A 142 -2.23 18.08 5.32
CA TYR A 142 -1.87 19.46 4.98
C TYR A 142 -3.10 20.35 5.11
N ASN A 143 -2.95 21.45 5.85
CA ASN A 143 -3.95 22.51 5.94
C ASN A 143 -3.52 23.65 5.03
N GLU A 144 -4.27 23.84 3.95
CA GLU A 144 -4.00 24.87 2.95
C GLU A 144 -4.12 26.29 3.50
N LYS A 145 -5.12 26.55 4.36
CA LYS A 145 -5.36 27.89 4.92
C LYS A 145 -4.20 28.38 5.76
N ASN A 146 -3.63 27.48 6.56
CA ASN A 146 -2.55 27.78 7.51
C ASN A 146 -1.17 27.40 6.96
N ASN A 147 -1.11 26.88 5.72
CA ASN A 147 0.10 26.38 5.06
C ASN A 147 0.96 25.45 5.94
N CYS A 148 0.33 24.57 6.71
CA CYS A 148 1.04 23.75 7.71
C CYS A 148 0.54 22.30 7.74
N ASN A 149 1.31 21.42 8.35
CA ASN A 149 1.00 20.00 8.45
C ASN A 149 0.40 19.67 9.82
N ASN A 150 -0.78 19.05 9.81
CA ASN A 150 -1.39 18.44 10.99
C ASN A 150 -1.11 16.93 11.01
N ILE A 151 -0.50 16.45 12.09
CA ILE A 151 -0.24 15.02 12.29
C ILE A 151 -1.30 14.47 13.23
N HIS A 152 -2.00 13.45 12.77
CA HIS A 152 -2.98 12.74 13.57
C HIS A 152 -2.86 11.24 13.34
N SER A 153 -3.53 10.44 14.15
CA SER A 153 -3.49 8.99 14.01
C SER A 153 -4.83 8.34 14.24
N HIS A 154 -5.13 7.34 13.44
CA HIS A 154 -6.34 6.54 13.55
C HIS A 154 -5.98 5.14 14.01
N ALA A 155 -6.72 4.60 14.97
CA ALA A 155 -6.47 3.26 15.48
C ALA A 155 -7.75 2.44 15.59
N LEU A 156 -7.69 1.21 15.12
CA LEU A 156 -8.56 0.15 15.61
C LEU A 156 -7.91 -0.43 16.86
N VAL A 157 -8.58 -0.35 18.00
CA VAL A 157 -8.05 -0.75 19.30
C VAL A 157 -8.93 -1.83 19.92
N TYR A 158 -8.30 -2.84 20.49
CA TYR A 158 -8.95 -3.88 21.29
C TYR A 158 -8.49 -3.72 22.74
N THR A 159 -9.42 -3.35 23.63
CA THR A 159 -9.14 -3.01 25.03
C THR A 159 -10.31 -3.34 25.94
N LYS A 160 -10.03 -3.43 27.24
CA LYS A 160 -11.02 -3.59 28.32
C LYS A 160 -11.61 -2.29 28.85
N ASN A 161 -10.87 -1.19 28.69
CA ASN A 161 -11.20 0.07 29.35
C ASN A 161 -10.92 1.21 28.38
N ILE A 162 -11.94 1.56 27.61
CA ILE A 162 -11.86 2.65 26.64
C ILE A 162 -11.99 4.02 27.32
N ASP A 163 -12.68 4.10 28.46
CA ASP A 163 -13.00 5.35 29.15
C ASP A 163 -11.76 6.12 29.61
N ILE A 164 -10.68 5.40 29.95
CA ILE A 164 -9.42 6.02 30.36
C ILE A 164 -8.65 6.69 29.20
N PHE A 165 -9.05 6.47 27.93
CA PHE A 165 -8.28 6.94 26.78
C PHE A 165 -8.22 8.47 26.71
N SER A 166 -9.37 9.13 26.81
CA SER A 166 -9.46 10.59 26.68
C SER A 166 -8.66 11.30 27.76
N GLU A 167 -8.86 10.91 29.02
CA GLU A 167 -8.11 11.46 30.17
C GLU A 167 -6.61 11.22 30.04
N THR A 168 -6.21 9.99 29.68
CA THR A 168 -4.78 9.65 29.53
C THR A 168 -4.14 10.43 28.39
N TRP A 169 -4.86 10.62 27.27
CA TRP A 169 -4.37 11.40 26.13
C TRP A 169 -4.18 12.85 26.52
N GLN A 170 -5.20 13.49 27.09
CA GLN A 170 -5.10 14.86 27.58
C GLN A 170 -3.93 15.01 28.56
N LYS A 171 -3.72 14.06 29.47
CA LYS A 171 -2.60 14.09 30.41
C LYS A 171 -1.24 14.05 29.72
N VAL A 172 -1.03 13.15 28.75
CA VAL A 172 0.28 13.03 28.08
C VAL A 172 0.58 14.15 27.09
N THR A 173 -0.46 14.86 26.63
CA THR A 173 -0.37 16.02 25.74
C THR A 173 -0.56 17.35 26.47
N GLU A 174 -0.50 17.38 27.81
CA GLU A 174 -0.65 18.62 28.60
C GLU A 174 -1.93 19.41 28.25
N LYS A 175 -3.05 18.69 28.09
CA LYS A 175 -4.40 19.16 27.70
C LYS A 175 -4.57 19.67 26.27
N GLN A 176 -3.54 19.58 25.42
CA GLN A 176 -3.60 20.03 24.02
C GLN A 176 -4.17 18.99 23.05
N GLY A 177 -4.30 17.74 23.50
CA GLY A 177 -4.74 16.61 22.69
C GLY A 177 -6.21 16.28 22.91
N SER A 178 -6.86 15.80 21.85
CA SER A 178 -8.20 15.22 21.94
C SER A 178 -8.28 13.86 21.24
N ILE A 179 -9.17 13.01 21.75
CA ILE A 179 -9.56 11.75 21.11
C ILE A 179 -10.99 11.91 20.60
N SER A 180 -11.22 11.50 19.36
CA SER A 180 -12.58 11.32 18.83
C SER A 180 -12.84 9.84 18.54
N PHE A 181 -14.04 9.41 18.90
CA PHE A 181 -14.56 8.08 18.62
C PHE A 181 -15.42 8.17 17.37
N LYS A 182 -14.97 7.50 16.29
CA LYS A 182 -15.74 7.44 15.05
C LYS A 182 -16.72 6.26 15.05
N PHE A 183 -16.41 5.23 15.84
CA PHE A 183 -17.28 4.08 16.10
C PHE A 183 -17.04 3.60 17.54
N ASP A 184 -18.08 3.65 18.36
CA ASP A 184 -18.01 3.37 19.79
C ASP A 184 -17.87 1.88 20.10
N GLU A 185 -18.44 0.98 19.29
CA GLU A 185 -18.20 -0.47 19.38
C GLU A 185 -18.27 -1.09 17.98
N VAL A 186 -17.15 -1.67 17.53
CA VAL A 186 -17.08 -2.33 16.23
C VAL A 186 -17.33 -3.82 16.42
N ARG A 187 -18.53 -4.27 16.07
CA ARG A 187 -18.88 -5.69 16.16
C ARG A 187 -18.31 -6.44 14.96
N ARG A 188 -17.84 -7.67 15.19
CA ARG A 188 -17.54 -8.64 14.14
C ARG A 188 -18.70 -9.62 14.02
N LYS A 189 -19.01 -10.08 12.80
CA LYS A 189 -19.79 -11.32 12.67
C LYS A 189 -18.85 -12.48 12.99
N LYS A 190 -19.40 -13.57 13.57
CA LYS A 190 -18.64 -14.81 13.78
C LYS A 190 -18.30 -15.42 12.41
N GLY A 191 -17.07 -15.92 12.24
CA GLY A 191 -16.60 -16.56 11.00
C GLY A 191 -15.91 -15.58 10.04
N THR A 192 -15.80 -15.93 8.76
CA THR A 192 -15.01 -15.18 7.76
C THR A 192 -15.66 -13.89 7.25
N GLU A 193 -16.79 -13.47 7.81
CA GLU A 193 -17.54 -12.30 7.35
C GLU A 193 -17.23 -11.06 8.19
N LEU A 194 -16.76 -10.00 7.53
CA LEU A 194 -16.57 -8.70 8.15
C LEU A 194 -17.87 -7.89 8.08
N THR A 195 -18.20 -7.18 9.15
CA THR A 195 -19.27 -6.18 9.16
C THR A 195 -18.94 -5.01 8.23
N GLU A 196 -19.97 -4.28 7.78
CA GLU A 196 -19.77 -3.10 6.93
C GLU A 196 -18.99 -2.00 7.67
N GLU A 197 -19.17 -1.84 8.99
CA GLU A 197 -18.37 -0.93 9.81
C GLU A 197 -16.88 -1.32 9.77
N MET A 198 -16.58 -2.61 9.96
CA MET A 198 -15.19 -3.08 9.93
C MET A 198 -14.56 -2.87 8.56
N LYS A 199 -15.28 -3.16 7.47
CA LYS A 199 -14.82 -2.86 6.09
C LYS A 199 -14.55 -1.37 5.89
N LYS A 200 -15.39 -0.48 6.43
CA LYS A 200 -15.17 0.99 6.37
C LYS A 200 -13.91 1.39 7.13
N ILE A 201 -13.69 0.84 8.33
CA ILE A 201 -12.48 1.10 9.13
C ILE A 201 -11.23 0.60 8.42
N MET A 202 -11.25 -0.62 7.89
CA MET A 202 -10.13 -1.19 7.14
C MET A 202 -9.79 -0.34 5.92
N ASN A 203 -10.81 0.13 5.18
CA ASN A 203 -10.62 1.04 4.06
C ASN A 203 -9.99 2.36 4.51
N TYR A 204 -10.44 2.91 5.65
CA TYR A 204 -9.87 4.13 6.21
C TYR A 204 -8.39 3.96 6.56
N LEU A 205 -8.05 2.88 7.27
CA LEU A 205 -6.68 2.53 7.66
C LEU A 205 -5.78 2.20 6.44
N ALA A 206 -6.36 1.79 5.32
CA ALA A 206 -5.63 1.47 4.09
C ALA A 206 -5.38 2.69 3.17
N LYS A 207 -6.11 3.81 3.35
CA LYS A 207 -5.94 5.04 2.56
C LYS A 207 -4.49 5.55 2.60
N ASP A 208 -4.15 6.41 1.65
CA ASP A 208 -2.87 7.10 1.69
C ASP A 208 -2.69 7.85 3.03
N PRO A 209 -1.49 7.85 3.62
CA PRO A 209 -1.20 8.59 4.84
C PRO A 209 -1.09 10.11 4.63
N ILE A 210 -1.11 10.59 3.39
CA ILE A 210 -1.05 12.02 3.08
C ILE A 210 -2.43 12.47 2.59
N SER A 211 -2.94 13.56 3.16
CA SER A 211 -4.20 14.18 2.76
C SER A 211 -4.15 15.69 2.83
N CYS A 212 -5.11 16.35 2.20
CA CYS A 212 -5.39 17.77 2.32
C CYS A 212 -6.91 17.95 2.39
N ASN A 213 -7.41 18.65 3.41
CA ASN A 213 -8.85 18.91 3.60
C ASN A 213 -9.74 17.64 3.47
N GLY A 214 -9.27 16.50 3.95
CA GLY A 214 -9.98 15.20 3.88
C GLY A 214 -9.86 14.45 2.54
N ILE A 215 -9.19 15.04 1.54
CA ILE A 215 -8.88 14.42 0.26
C ILE A 215 -7.47 13.84 0.31
N THR A 216 -7.34 12.53 0.06
CA THR A 216 -6.03 11.85 0.00
C THR A 216 -5.20 12.35 -1.18
N ALA A 217 -3.88 12.46 -1.00
CA ALA A 217 -2.95 12.91 -2.04
C ALA A 217 -3.05 12.12 -3.37
N GLU A 218 -3.49 10.86 -3.33
CA GLU A 218 -3.76 10.04 -4.52
C GLU A 218 -4.85 10.63 -5.45
N LYS A 219 -5.76 11.45 -4.91
CA LYS A 219 -6.90 12.04 -5.63
C LYS A 219 -6.74 13.50 -6.02
N ILE A 220 -5.72 14.19 -5.53
CA ILE A 220 -5.47 15.59 -5.85
C ILE A 220 -5.00 15.71 -7.31
N GLU A 221 -5.69 16.56 -8.06
CA GLU A 221 -5.44 16.86 -9.48
C GLU A 221 -4.96 18.30 -9.70
N ASP A 222 -5.14 19.18 -8.71
CA ASP A 222 -4.55 20.52 -8.70
C ASP A 222 -3.03 20.43 -8.57
N LYS A 223 -2.32 21.04 -9.53
CA LYS A 223 -0.86 21.01 -9.63
C LYS A 223 -0.19 21.80 -8.51
N GLU A 224 -0.64 23.02 -8.27
CA GLU A 224 -0.02 23.93 -7.29
C GLU A 224 -0.21 23.41 -5.88
N LEU A 225 -1.42 22.96 -5.56
CA LEU A 225 -1.72 22.34 -4.27
C LEU A 225 -0.89 21.07 -4.06
N LEU A 226 -0.80 20.21 -5.08
CA LEU A 226 0.00 18.98 -4.97
C LEU A 226 1.49 19.29 -4.82
N LYS A 227 2.01 20.33 -5.49
CA LYS A 227 3.39 20.81 -5.30
C LYS A 227 3.61 21.26 -3.86
N LYS A 228 2.75 22.12 -3.30
CA LYS A 228 2.85 22.56 -1.88
C LYS A 228 2.88 21.38 -0.91
N ILE A 229 2.02 20.38 -1.11
CA ILE A 229 1.99 19.16 -0.27
C ILE A 229 3.27 18.35 -0.41
N ILE A 230 3.81 18.21 -1.62
CA ILE A 230 5.08 17.50 -1.85
C ILE A 230 6.21 18.21 -1.09
N LEU A 231 6.34 19.53 -1.25
CA LEU A 231 7.37 20.32 -0.58
C LEU A 231 7.30 20.19 0.94
N SER A 232 6.11 20.32 1.51
CA SER A 232 5.92 20.32 2.96
C SER A 232 6.05 18.94 3.60
N THR A 233 5.82 17.84 2.88
CA THR A 233 5.74 16.50 3.49
C THR A 233 6.80 15.50 3.03
N LYS A 234 7.47 15.72 1.89
CA LYS A 234 8.33 14.70 1.27
C LYS A 234 9.49 14.24 2.14
N LYS A 235 10.22 15.18 2.77
CA LYS A 235 11.29 14.86 3.74
C LYS A 235 10.74 14.02 4.90
N THR A 236 9.60 14.45 5.46
CA THR A 236 8.93 13.84 6.62
C THR A 236 8.52 12.38 6.37
N VAL A 237 7.97 12.08 5.19
CA VAL A 237 7.37 10.77 4.87
C VAL A 237 8.35 9.71 4.37
N LYS A 238 9.57 10.09 3.96
CA LYS A 238 10.55 9.19 3.35
C LYS A 238 10.84 7.95 4.19
N ASN A 239 10.98 8.13 5.51
CA ASN A 239 11.26 7.06 6.49
C ASN A 239 10.13 6.85 7.50
N TRP A 240 8.94 7.44 7.26
CA TRP A 240 7.88 7.40 8.26
C TRP A 240 7.09 6.09 8.19
N ARG A 241 7.10 5.36 9.31
CA ARG A 241 6.25 4.18 9.48
C ARG A 241 4.80 4.62 9.66
N THR A 242 4.00 4.38 8.65
CA THR A 242 2.61 4.86 8.55
C THR A 242 1.59 3.88 9.11
N LEU A 243 1.96 2.61 9.29
CA LEU A 243 1.08 1.57 9.83
C LEU A 243 1.83 0.68 10.83
N GLU A 244 1.20 0.48 11.98
CA GLU A 244 1.74 -0.26 13.12
C GLU A 244 0.72 -1.27 13.65
N PHE A 245 1.20 -2.45 14.05
CA PHE A 245 0.37 -3.57 14.50
C PHE A 245 0.92 -4.13 15.81
N THR A 246 0.05 -4.23 16.82
CA THR A 246 0.43 -4.62 18.18
C THR A 246 -0.53 -5.68 18.73
N GLY A 247 -0.02 -6.54 19.62
CA GLY A 247 -0.84 -7.50 20.38
C GLY A 247 -1.46 -8.56 19.48
N VAL A 248 -2.77 -8.81 19.61
CA VAL A 248 -3.51 -9.83 18.83
C VAL A 248 -3.51 -9.54 17.34
N TYR A 249 -3.38 -8.27 16.94
CA TYR A 249 -3.28 -7.85 15.55
C TYR A 249 -1.86 -8.00 14.99
N SER A 250 -0.86 -8.34 15.79
CA SER A 250 0.51 -8.46 15.29
C SER A 250 0.64 -9.58 14.25
N PRO A 251 1.07 -9.27 13.01
CA PRO A 251 1.25 -10.28 11.97
C PRO A 251 2.18 -11.39 12.41
N LYS A 252 3.27 -11.09 13.14
CA LYS A 252 4.22 -12.10 13.64
C LYS A 252 3.59 -13.11 14.59
N LYS A 253 2.72 -12.68 15.51
CA LYS A 253 2.01 -13.59 16.42
C LYS A 253 0.97 -14.42 15.66
N SER A 254 0.23 -13.79 14.74
CA SER A 254 -0.72 -14.49 13.86
C SER A 254 -0.02 -15.46 12.90
N GLU A 255 1.20 -15.13 12.45
CA GLU A 255 2.01 -15.93 11.54
C GLU A 255 2.69 -17.08 12.29
N LYS A 256 3.14 -16.87 13.53
CA LYS A 256 3.60 -17.95 14.42
C LYS A 256 2.47 -18.96 14.66
N LYS A 257 1.26 -18.51 15.01
CA LYS A 257 0.08 -19.39 15.12
C LYS A 257 -0.30 -20.05 13.79
N ARG A 258 -0.31 -19.33 12.66
CA ARG A 258 -0.54 -19.92 11.32
C ARG A 258 0.54 -20.93 10.91
N LYS A 259 1.78 -20.75 11.35
CA LYS A 259 2.89 -21.71 11.16
C LYS A 259 2.80 -22.88 12.14
N GLU A 260 2.22 -22.70 13.32
CA GLU A 260 1.88 -23.78 14.24
C GLU A 260 0.71 -24.64 13.72
N GLU A 261 -0.25 -24.03 13.02
CA GLU A 261 -1.40 -24.69 12.37
C GLU A 261 -1.09 -25.31 10.99
N ARG A 262 0.15 -25.13 10.51
CA ARG A 262 0.65 -25.73 9.27
C ARG A 262 1.72 -26.76 9.64
N GLY A 263 1.51 -27.98 9.20
CA GLY A 263 2.47 -29.05 9.39
C GLY A 263 2.43 -30.06 8.24
N ARG A 264 3.27 -31.08 8.39
CA ARG A 264 3.23 -32.28 7.56
C ARG A 264 2.35 -33.33 8.20
N THR A 265 2.36 -33.42 9.53
CA THR A 265 1.69 -34.47 10.29
C THR A 265 0.59 -33.88 11.16
N PHE A 266 -0.59 -34.50 11.13
CA PHE A 266 -1.77 -34.08 11.89
C PHE A 266 -2.42 -35.28 12.58
N VAL A 267 -2.97 -35.05 13.77
CA VAL A 267 -3.91 -35.96 14.43
C VAL A 267 -5.26 -35.26 14.48
N ILE A 268 -6.30 -35.96 14.04
CA ILE A 268 -7.69 -35.50 14.09
C ILE A 268 -8.42 -36.41 15.07
N GLN A 269 -8.83 -35.85 16.20
CA GLN A 269 -9.60 -36.55 17.23
C GLN A 269 -11.08 -36.45 16.92
N ASP A 270 -11.82 -37.54 17.18
CA ASP A 270 -13.26 -37.66 16.93
C ASP A 270 -13.67 -37.27 15.50
N PHE A 271 -12.92 -37.78 14.53
CA PHE A 271 -13.24 -37.52 13.13
C PHE A 271 -14.56 -38.22 12.73
N SER A 272 -15.29 -37.62 11.80
CA SER A 272 -16.50 -38.21 11.23
C SER A 272 -16.15 -39.33 10.25
N ARG A 273 -16.50 -40.57 10.61
CA ARG A 273 -16.30 -41.74 9.74
C ARG A 273 -16.99 -41.59 8.38
N GLU A 274 -18.20 -41.04 8.36
CA GLU A 274 -18.94 -40.78 7.12
C GLU A 274 -18.16 -39.83 6.19
N LYS A 275 -17.62 -38.75 6.73
CA LYS A 275 -16.81 -37.80 5.96
C LYS A 275 -15.47 -38.41 5.53
N PHE A 276 -14.84 -39.19 6.41
CA PHE A 276 -13.59 -39.88 6.10
C PHE A 276 -13.73 -40.83 4.92
N GLU A 277 -14.77 -41.67 4.89
CA GLU A 277 -15.00 -42.60 3.78
C GLU A 277 -15.16 -41.87 2.44
N LYS A 278 -15.80 -40.69 2.45
CA LYS A 278 -15.98 -39.84 1.25
C LYS A 278 -14.69 -39.13 0.81
N GLU A 279 -13.89 -38.64 1.76
CA GLU A 279 -12.73 -37.78 1.49
C GLU A 279 -11.41 -38.55 1.34
N LYS A 280 -11.27 -39.76 1.91
CA LYS A 280 -9.99 -40.51 1.95
C LYS A 280 -9.35 -40.73 0.57
N ILE A 281 -10.17 -40.91 -0.46
CA ILE A 281 -9.72 -41.08 -1.85
C ILE A 281 -9.17 -39.81 -2.50
N TYR A 282 -9.43 -38.63 -1.92
CA TYR A 282 -9.02 -37.33 -2.47
C TYR A 282 -7.89 -36.67 -1.69
N VAL A 283 -7.36 -37.34 -0.67
CA VAL A 283 -6.32 -36.79 0.20
C VAL A 283 -4.99 -37.42 -0.14
N ASN A 284 -4.09 -36.62 -0.72
CA ASN A 284 -2.71 -37.04 -0.98
C ASN A 284 -1.87 -36.98 0.31
N ALA A 285 -2.12 -37.93 1.23
CA ALA A 285 -1.41 -38.08 2.48
C ALA A 285 -1.30 -39.56 2.87
N LYS A 286 -0.28 -39.92 3.63
CA LYS A 286 -0.27 -41.18 4.39
C LYS A 286 -1.33 -41.09 5.50
N MET A 287 -2.08 -42.15 5.72
CA MET A 287 -3.21 -42.18 6.66
C MET A 287 -3.10 -43.39 7.60
N ALA A 288 -3.40 -43.19 8.88
CA ALA A 288 -3.57 -44.27 9.84
C ALA A 288 -4.74 -43.95 10.78
N VAL A 289 -5.54 -44.94 11.14
CA VAL A 289 -6.74 -44.77 11.98
C VAL A 289 -6.57 -45.58 13.26
N ASN A 290 -6.92 -44.98 14.39
CA ASN A 290 -6.96 -45.63 15.70
C ASN A 290 -8.25 -45.27 16.43
N GLY A 291 -9.21 -46.19 16.47
CA GLY A 291 -10.51 -45.92 17.10
C GLY A 291 -11.24 -44.74 16.44
N ASN A 292 -11.25 -43.59 17.13
CA ASN A 292 -11.86 -42.33 16.69
C ASN A 292 -10.82 -41.29 16.23
N ASP A 293 -9.54 -41.64 16.20
CA ASP A 293 -8.46 -40.76 15.83
C ASP A 293 -7.94 -41.08 14.42
N LEU A 294 -7.66 -40.03 13.65
CA LEU A 294 -7.11 -40.11 12.31
C LEU A 294 -5.77 -39.37 12.25
N LEU A 295 -4.72 -40.12 11.93
CA LEU A 295 -3.38 -39.60 11.69
C LEU A 295 -3.16 -39.38 10.20
N LEU A 296 -2.70 -38.18 9.81
CA LEU A 296 -2.40 -37.79 8.44
C LEU A 296 -0.96 -37.29 8.31
N LYS A 297 -0.24 -37.73 7.27
CA LYS A 297 1.06 -37.15 6.90
C LYS A 297 1.14 -36.79 5.41
N PHE A 298 1.22 -35.49 5.14
CA PHE A 298 1.39 -34.92 3.82
C PHE A 298 2.87 -34.82 3.44
N GLU A 299 3.19 -35.00 2.16
CA GLU A 299 4.55 -34.84 1.64
C GLU A 299 5.04 -33.38 1.69
N HIS A 300 4.11 -32.40 1.62
CA HIS A 300 4.43 -30.98 1.57
C HIS A 300 3.66 -30.16 2.63
N ASN A 301 4.26 -29.05 3.07
CA ASN A 301 3.76 -28.13 4.12
C ASN A 301 2.58 -27.25 3.66
N ASN A 302 1.50 -27.84 3.15
CA ASN A 302 0.42 -27.06 2.54
C ASN A 302 -0.96 -27.23 3.19
N CYS A 303 -1.13 -28.15 4.13
CA CYS A 303 -2.42 -28.32 4.81
C CYS A 303 -2.51 -27.47 6.09
N ARG A 304 -3.72 -26.97 6.39
CA ARG A 304 -4.03 -26.23 7.62
C ARG A 304 -5.00 -27.05 8.48
N VAL A 305 -4.86 -26.99 9.80
CA VAL A 305 -5.79 -27.58 10.80
C VAL A 305 -7.26 -27.39 10.41
N GLY A 306 -7.71 -26.14 10.21
CA GLY A 306 -9.12 -25.87 9.89
C GLY A 306 -9.60 -26.38 8.52
N GLN A 307 -8.71 -26.74 7.59
CA GLN A 307 -9.11 -27.43 6.36
C GLN A 307 -9.41 -28.90 6.62
N LEU A 308 -8.65 -29.52 7.52
CA LEU A 308 -8.82 -30.91 7.93
C LEU A 308 -10.07 -31.09 8.78
N GLU A 309 -10.32 -30.19 9.73
CA GLU A 309 -11.55 -30.22 10.55
C GLU A 309 -12.81 -30.08 9.70
N LYS A 310 -12.77 -29.25 8.64
CA LYS A 310 -13.88 -29.15 7.68
C LYS A 310 -14.08 -30.43 6.89
N LYS A 311 -12.98 -31.00 6.37
CA LYS A 311 -13.00 -32.21 5.54
C LYS A 311 -13.43 -33.44 6.32
N PHE A 312 -12.83 -33.68 7.48
CA PHE A 312 -12.97 -34.92 8.23
C PHE A 312 -13.87 -34.79 9.45
N GLY A 313 -14.24 -33.57 9.88
CA GLY A 313 -14.84 -33.37 11.21
C GLY A 313 -13.81 -33.50 12.33
N GLY A 314 -14.26 -33.38 13.58
CA GLY A 314 -13.39 -33.52 14.75
C GLY A 314 -12.48 -32.33 15.02
N SER A 315 -11.57 -32.51 15.97
CA SER A 315 -10.57 -31.51 16.40
C SER A 315 -9.19 -31.90 15.88
N ALA A 316 -8.54 -31.03 15.09
CA ALA A 316 -7.26 -31.35 14.48
C ALA A 316 -6.09 -30.63 15.16
N THR A 317 -5.00 -31.36 15.38
CA THR A 317 -3.76 -30.84 15.96
C THR A 317 -2.57 -31.20 15.08
N THR A 318 -1.53 -30.36 15.12
CA THR A 318 -0.31 -30.56 14.32
C THR A 318 0.78 -31.19 15.17
N ILE A 319 1.42 -32.26 14.69
CA ILE A 319 2.57 -32.88 15.33
C ILE A 319 3.85 -32.37 14.65
N LYS A 320 4.82 -31.91 15.45
CA LYS A 320 6.10 -31.37 14.95
C LYS A 320 7.22 -32.40 15.11
N ASN A 321 7.98 -32.59 14.03
CA ASN A 321 9.30 -33.24 14.03
C ASN A 321 9.35 -34.69 14.56
N GLU A 322 8.31 -35.48 14.34
CA GLU A 322 8.30 -36.90 14.73
C GLU A 322 8.32 -37.81 13.49
N LYS A 323 9.18 -38.84 13.52
CA LYS A 323 9.26 -39.84 12.46
C LYS A 323 7.94 -40.61 12.41
N TRP A 324 7.44 -40.92 11.20
CA TRP A 324 6.12 -41.53 11.02
C TRP A 324 6.06 -42.91 11.66
N GLU A 325 7.14 -43.65 11.52
CA GLU A 325 7.33 -44.98 12.07
C GLU A 325 7.23 -44.96 13.60
N LYS A 326 7.81 -43.93 14.23
CA LYS A 326 7.77 -43.73 15.69
C LYS A 326 6.37 -43.38 16.20
N LEU A 327 5.61 -42.61 15.42
CA LEU A 327 4.22 -42.27 15.75
C LEU A 327 3.29 -43.48 15.65
N LEU A 328 3.49 -44.34 14.65
CA LEU A 328 2.72 -45.57 14.51
C LEU A 328 2.99 -46.53 15.67
N GLU A 329 4.27 -46.63 16.09
CA GLU A 329 4.70 -47.46 17.22
C GLU A 329 4.11 -46.98 18.55
N GLN A 330 4.20 -45.67 18.84
CA GLN A 330 3.62 -45.08 20.05
C GLN A 330 2.11 -45.27 20.17
N LEU A 331 1.41 -45.28 19.04
CA LEU A 331 -0.05 -45.40 19.00
C LEU A 331 -0.53 -46.86 18.86
N GLY A 332 0.38 -47.83 18.67
CA GLY A 332 0.02 -49.23 18.49
C GLY A 332 -0.76 -49.53 17.21
N ILE A 333 -0.59 -48.71 16.16
CA ILE A 333 -1.41 -48.77 14.94
C ILE A 333 -0.62 -49.42 13.80
N LYS A 334 -1.24 -50.36 13.08
CA LYS A 334 -0.75 -50.79 11.77
C LYS A 334 -1.20 -49.78 10.71
N GLU A 335 -0.24 -49.19 9.99
CA GLU A 335 -0.51 -48.30 8.86
C GLU A 335 -1.53 -48.94 7.91
N MET A 336 -2.50 -48.14 7.44
CA MET A 336 -3.39 -48.63 6.38
C MET A 336 -2.56 -48.74 5.11
N LYS A 337 -2.06 -49.96 4.83
CA LYS A 337 -1.49 -50.29 3.53
C LYS A 337 -2.57 -50.04 2.49
N ASP A 338 -2.22 -49.28 1.46
CA ASP A 338 -2.98 -49.08 0.22
C ASP A 338 -4.21 -48.16 0.24
N THR A 339 -4.00 -46.86 0.48
CA THR A 339 -4.90 -45.84 -0.09
C THR A 339 -4.14 -44.77 -0.84
N TYR A 340 -3.28 -45.18 -1.79
CA TYR A 340 -2.89 -44.28 -2.88
C TYR A 340 -3.81 -44.53 -4.08
N ILE A 341 -4.90 -43.77 -4.18
CA ILE A 341 -5.62 -43.58 -5.45
C ILE A 341 -5.87 -42.09 -5.61
N GLY A 342 -4.82 -41.34 -5.94
CA GLY A 342 -4.94 -39.95 -6.36
C GLY A 342 -5.68 -39.83 -7.69
N LYS A 343 -7.02 -39.98 -7.69
CA LYS A 343 -7.84 -39.42 -8.77
C LYS A 343 -8.12 -37.97 -8.43
N GLN A 344 -7.40 -37.06 -9.10
CA GLN A 344 -7.78 -35.64 -9.12
C GLN A 344 -9.27 -35.54 -9.43
N LYS A 345 -10.04 -34.87 -8.56
CA LYS A 345 -11.40 -34.44 -8.88
C LYS A 345 -11.30 -33.58 -10.15
N LYS A 346 -11.78 -34.09 -11.30
CA LYS A 346 -11.95 -33.24 -12.48
C LYS A 346 -12.85 -32.09 -12.03
N ARG A 347 -12.30 -30.88 -12.06
CA ARG A 347 -13.03 -29.63 -11.82
C ARG A 347 -14.02 -29.46 -12.96
N ASN A 348 -15.19 -30.07 -12.85
CA ASN A 348 -16.36 -29.80 -13.67
C ASN A 348 -17.54 -30.36 -12.88
N GLU A 349 -18.04 -29.56 -11.93
CA GLU A 349 -19.41 -29.58 -11.42
C GLU A 349 -19.47 -28.59 -10.24
N GLN A 350 -20.38 -27.62 -10.37
CA GLN A 350 -20.72 -26.54 -9.43
C GLN A 350 -19.74 -25.34 -9.31
N LEU A 351 -19.77 -24.51 -10.35
CA LEU A 351 -19.82 -23.05 -10.19
C LEU A 351 -21.15 -22.56 -10.78
N GLU A 352 -22.27 -23.07 -10.24
CA GLU A 352 -23.56 -22.46 -10.50
C GLU A 352 -23.85 -21.42 -9.42
N SER A 353 -24.26 -20.24 -9.89
CA SER A 353 -24.93 -19.18 -9.14
C SER A 353 -24.09 -18.46 -8.06
N TRP A 354 -23.22 -17.55 -8.51
CA TRP A 354 -23.02 -16.28 -7.78
C TRP A 354 -23.67 -15.15 -8.59
N ASP A 355 -25.00 -15.11 -8.57
CA ASP A 355 -25.72 -13.90 -8.90
C ASP A 355 -25.77 -12.97 -7.68
N LYS A 356 -25.10 -11.84 -7.87
CA LYS A 356 -25.32 -10.49 -7.33
C LYS A 356 -26.37 -10.34 -6.21
N LYS A 357 -25.90 -9.75 -5.09
CA LYS A 357 -26.44 -8.51 -4.53
C LYS A 357 -25.51 -7.97 -3.43
N THR A 358 -24.71 -6.97 -3.79
CA THR A 358 -24.33 -5.78 -3.00
C THR A 358 -23.29 -4.99 -3.79
N ASP A 359 -23.57 -3.71 -4.04
CA ASP A 359 -22.81 -2.84 -4.95
C ASP A 359 -21.38 -2.58 -4.47
N VAL A 360 -20.45 -3.44 -4.88
CA VAL A 360 -19.03 -3.09 -5.02
C VAL A 360 -18.75 -3.03 -6.51
N ILE A 361 -18.52 -1.83 -7.04
CA ILE A 361 -18.10 -1.66 -8.45
C ILE A 361 -16.66 -2.21 -8.59
N ILE A 362 -16.58 -3.51 -8.84
CA ILE A 362 -15.40 -4.21 -9.34
C ILE A 362 -15.68 -4.43 -10.84
N PRO A 363 -14.90 -3.85 -11.77
CA PRO A 363 -15.01 -4.24 -13.17
C PRO A 363 -14.60 -5.72 -13.29
N VAL A 364 -15.61 -6.56 -13.51
CA VAL A 364 -15.51 -7.99 -13.80
C VAL A 364 -14.68 -8.18 -15.07
N VAL A 365 -13.73 -9.11 -14.99
CA VAL A 365 -12.91 -9.58 -16.10
C VAL A 365 -13.76 -10.55 -16.91
N LEU A 366 -14.10 -10.20 -18.14
CA LEU A 366 -14.57 -11.15 -19.14
C LEU A 366 -13.37 -11.94 -19.68
N PRO A 367 -13.53 -13.25 -19.96
CA PRO A 367 -12.51 -14.04 -20.63
C PRO A 367 -12.39 -13.62 -22.11
N TYR A 368 -11.16 -13.64 -22.59
CA TYR A 368 -10.67 -13.39 -23.95
C TYR A 368 -11.72 -13.56 -25.06
N SER A 369 -12.07 -12.46 -25.72
CA SER A 369 -12.57 -12.51 -27.10
C SER A 369 -11.38 -12.77 -28.03
N VAL A 370 -11.51 -13.78 -28.86
CA VAL A 370 -10.59 -14.11 -29.95
C VAL A 370 -10.48 -12.89 -30.85
N GLU A 371 -9.25 -12.39 -31.08
CA GLU A 371 -8.98 -11.28 -31.99
C GLU A 371 -9.59 -11.59 -33.37
N THR A 372 -10.53 -10.76 -33.80
CA THR A 372 -11.15 -10.90 -35.12
C THR A 372 -10.21 -10.34 -36.19
N ASN A 373 -10.33 -10.80 -37.45
CA ASN A 373 -9.49 -10.32 -38.55
C ASN A 373 -9.63 -8.79 -38.81
N GLU A 374 -10.74 -8.18 -38.39
CA GLU A 374 -10.97 -6.74 -38.46
C GLU A 374 -10.09 -5.95 -37.48
N ASP A 375 -9.87 -6.48 -36.26
CA ASP A 375 -8.99 -5.87 -35.25
C ASP A 375 -7.53 -5.79 -35.73
N LYS A 376 -7.08 -6.78 -36.52
CA LYS A 376 -5.72 -6.81 -37.08
C LYS A 376 -5.53 -5.79 -38.21
N GLU A 377 -6.53 -5.60 -39.05
CA GLU A 377 -6.56 -4.58 -40.11
C GLU A 377 -6.52 -3.18 -39.50
N GLU A 378 -7.31 -2.92 -38.45
CA GLU A 378 -7.36 -1.62 -37.77
C GLU A 378 -6.05 -1.30 -37.04
N ILE A 379 -5.43 -2.29 -36.38
CA ILE A 379 -4.08 -2.15 -35.79
C ILE A 379 -3.04 -1.83 -36.86
N LYS A 380 -3.12 -2.42 -38.05
CA LYS A 380 -2.19 -2.15 -39.16
C LYS A 380 -2.36 -0.73 -39.70
N ARG A 381 -3.60 -0.24 -39.81
CA ARG A 381 -3.89 1.17 -40.18
C ARG A 381 -3.38 2.16 -39.13
N LEU A 382 -3.63 1.90 -37.85
CA LEU A 382 -3.16 2.75 -36.75
C LEU A 382 -1.64 2.82 -36.67
N LYS A 383 -0.93 1.70 -36.91
CA LYS A 383 0.55 1.69 -36.98
C LYS A 383 1.09 2.55 -38.12
N LYS A 384 0.40 2.56 -39.29
CA LYS A 384 0.79 3.40 -40.42
C LYS A 384 0.63 4.89 -40.12
N ILE A 385 -0.47 5.27 -39.48
CA ILE A 385 -0.74 6.65 -39.05
C ILE A 385 0.29 7.12 -38.01
N ILE A 386 0.69 6.25 -37.07
CA ILE A 386 1.72 6.57 -36.07
C ILE A 386 3.08 6.80 -36.75
N ALA A 387 3.47 5.94 -37.69
CA ALA A 387 4.73 6.10 -38.43
C ALA A 387 4.77 7.39 -39.27
N GLU A 388 3.64 7.81 -39.85
CA GLU A 388 3.51 9.08 -40.56
C GLU A 388 3.61 10.29 -39.61
N LYS A 389 2.99 10.21 -38.41
CA LYS A 389 3.11 11.27 -37.39
C LYS A 389 4.52 11.39 -36.82
N ASP A 390 5.24 10.27 -36.66
CA ASP A 390 6.63 10.28 -36.19
C ASP A 390 7.57 10.95 -37.21
N LYS A 391 7.34 10.78 -38.52
CA LYS A 391 8.08 11.51 -39.56
C LYS A 391 7.88 13.02 -39.47
N VAL A 392 6.63 13.48 -39.29
CA VAL A 392 6.32 14.91 -39.13
C VAL A 392 6.95 15.47 -37.85
N LEU A 393 7.07 14.66 -36.79
CA LEU A 393 7.73 15.09 -35.55
C LEU A 393 9.24 15.29 -35.74
N ILE A 394 9.89 14.39 -36.49
CA ILE A 394 11.32 14.47 -36.83
C ILE A 394 11.60 15.73 -37.67
N GLU A 395 10.77 16.00 -38.69
CA GLU A 395 10.90 17.21 -39.52
C GLU A 395 10.74 18.50 -38.68
N LYS A 396 9.80 18.51 -37.72
CA LYS A 396 9.63 19.65 -36.81
C LYS A 396 10.82 19.85 -35.88
N ASP A 397 11.42 18.77 -35.38
CA ASP A 397 12.62 18.84 -34.53
C ASP A 397 13.85 19.38 -35.31
N GLU A 398 13.98 19.05 -36.60
CA GLU A 398 15.03 19.60 -37.46
C GLU A 398 14.84 21.10 -37.70
N ILE A 399 13.60 21.55 -37.95
CA ILE A 399 13.27 22.97 -38.08
C ILE A 399 13.58 23.74 -36.78
N ILE A 400 13.24 23.17 -35.61
CA ILE A 400 13.54 23.79 -34.30
C ILE A 400 15.06 23.91 -34.10
N LYS A 401 15.85 22.90 -34.46
CA LYS A 401 17.32 22.97 -34.40
C LYS A 401 17.88 24.06 -35.32
N MET A 402 17.37 24.18 -36.55
CA MET A 402 17.78 25.24 -37.48
C MET A 402 17.47 26.64 -36.93
N LEU A 403 16.27 26.83 -36.34
CA LEU A 403 15.87 28.09 -35.72
C LEU A 403 16.74 28.45 -34.50
N MET A 404 17.11 27.46 -33.67
CA MET A 404 18.03 27.68 -32.54
C MET A 404 19.42 28.11 -32.98
N VAL A 405 19.97 27.51 -34.05
CA VAL A 405 21.26 27.92 -34.62
C VAL A 405 21.19 29.33 -35.20
N SER A 406 20.13 29.65 -35.95
CA SER A 406 19.93 31.00 -36.49
C SER A 406 19.80 32.06 -35.38
N SER A 407 19.09 31.73 -34.29
CA SER A 407 18.97 32.62 -33.12
C SER A 407 20.31 32.88 -32.45
N LYS A 408 21.15 31.85 -32.28
CA LYS A 408 22.48 32.00 -31.69
C LYS A 408 23.40 32.89 -32.53
N ASN A 409 23.38 32.73 -33.86
CA ASN A 409 24.18 33.56 -34.75
C ASN A 409 23.76 35.03 -34.70
N LYS A 410 22.46 35.32 -34.60
CA LYS A 410 21.95 36.69 -34.43
C LYS A 410 22.36 37.30 -33.09
N ASP A 411 22.37 36.52 -32.01
CA ASP A 411 22.84 36.99 -30.70
C ASP A 411 24.35 37.31 -30.70
N GLU A 412 25.15 36.57 -31.47
CA GLU A 412 26.57 36.86 -31.68
C GLU A 412 26.81 38.13 -32.49
N GLU A 413 26.08 38.35 -33.59
CA GLU A 413 26.14 39.61 -34.36
C GLU A 413 25.77 40.82 -33.49
N ILE A 414 24.72 40.72 -32.66
CA ILE A 414 24.32 41.79 -31.75
C ILE A 414 25.40 42.10 -30.72
N LYS A 415 26.09 41.07 -30.20
CA LYS A 415 27.23 41.26 -29.27
C LYS A 415 28.41 41.93 -29.96
N GLU A 416 28.70 41.56 -31.20
CA GLU A 416 29.79 42.16 -31.97
C GLU A 416 29.51 43.64 -32.28
N MET A 417 28.29 43.98 -32.70
CA MET A 417 27.88 45.38 -32.93
C MET A 417 28.01 46.21 -31.66
N LYS A 418 27.50 45.74 -30.51
CA LYS A 418 27.62 46.43 -29.23
C LYS A 418 29.08 46.65 -28.81
N THR A 419 29.96 45.73 -29.20
CA THR A 419 31.40 45.83 -28.92
C THR A 419 32.07 46.86 -29.83
N ARG A 420 31.68 46.95 -31.10
CA ARG A 420 32.13 48.01 -32.03
C ARG A 420 31.63 49.40 -31.60
N GLU A 421 30.37 49.53 -31.20
CA GLU A 421 29.83 50.80 -30.67
C GLU A 421 30.61 51.28 -29.44
N LYS A 422 30.91 50.39 -28.49
CA LYS A 422 31.74 50.74 -27.33
C LYS A 422 33.14 51.22 -27.72
N LYS A 423 33.77 50.58 -28.71
CA LYS A 423 35.09 51.00 -29.22
C LYS A 423 35.04 52.37 -29.89
N ILE A 424 34.01 52.64 -30.68
CA ILE A 424 33.80 53.94 -31.32
C ILE A 424 33.56 55.03 -30.25
N ALA A 425 32.72 54.76 -29.26
CA ALA A 425 32.46 55.69 -28.16
C ALA A 425 33.73 56.01 -27.36
N LEU A 426 34.55 55.00 -27.05
CA LEU A 426 35.86 55.16 -26.40
C LEU A 426 36.84 55.97 -27.27
N PHE A 427 36.87 55.75 -28.57
CA PHE A 427 37.70 56.50 -29.50
C PHE A 427 37.30 57.98 -29.59
N LEU A 428 35.99 58.27 -29.63
CA LEU A 428 35.47 59.64 -29.62
C LEU A 428 35.77 60.36 -28.29
N LEU A 429 35.60 59.67 -27.15
CA LEU A 429 35.96 60.17 -25.82
C LEU A 429 37.47 60.45 -25.70
N ALA A 430 38.32 59.57 -26.21
CA ALA A 430 39.77 59.76 -26.18
C ALA A 430 40.24 60.96 -27.01
N ASN A 431 39.54 61.25 -28.12
CA ASN A 431 39.86 62.38 -29.00
C ASN A 431 39.16 63.69 -28.63
N TYR A 432 38.12 63.66 -27.79
CA TYR A 432 37.39 64.85 -27.33
C TYR A 432 38.32 65.90 -26.68
N ASN A 433 39.35 65.48 -25.95
CA ASN A 433 40.34 66.38 -25.36
C ASN A 433 41.34 66.99 -26.37
N ASN A 434 41.46 66.42 -27.57
CA ASN A 434 42.29 66.97 -28.64
C ASN A 434 41.51 67.97 -29.52
N PHE A 435 40.18 67.87 -29.58
CA PHE A 435 39.35 68.82 -30.32
C PHE A 435 39.08 70.13 -29.55
N ASN A 436 39.10 70.12 -28.22
CA ASN A 436 38.90 71.31 -27.38
C ASN A 436 40.18 72.18 -27.17
N LYS A 437 41.22 72.01 -28.01
CA LYS A 437 42.45 72.83 -27.99
C LYS A 437 42.68 73.63 -29.28
N LEU A 438 41.65 73.75 -30.12
CA LEU A 438 41.69 74.50 -31.39
C LEU A 438 40.74 75.72 -31.42
N GLU A 439 40.33 76.22 -30.25
CA GLU A 439 39.92 77.62 -30.06
C GLU A 439 41.03 78.36 -29.32
#